data_AF-A0A9X8YPR6-F1
#
_entry.id   AF-A0A9X8YPR6-F1
#
_cell.length_a   1.000
_cell.length_b   1.000
_cell.length_c   1.000
_cell.angle_alpha   90.00
_cell.angle_beta   90.00
_cell.angle_gamma   90.00
#
_symmetry.space_group_name_H-M   'P 1'
#
loop_
_entity.id
_entity.type
_entity.pdbx_description
1 polymer ?
#
loop_
_entity_poly.entity_id
_entity_poly.type
_entity_poly.pdbx_seq_one_letter_code
_entity_poly.pdbx_strand_id
1 'polypeptide(L)' 'MPNANHNLGRRRLLQGVAASWLLSVSRTGFAASSHVIAVRVWPSSTYTRVTLESNVELKYKQFALTNPDRVV' A
#
# COMPACT_ATOMS: atom_id res chain seq x y z
N MET A 1 31.70 8.35 -47.97
CA MET A 1 30.84 9.42 -47.41
C MET A 1 29.99 8.82 -46.31
N PRO A 2 30.30 9.02 -45.01
CA PRO A 2 29.54 8.38 -43.95
C PRO A 2 28.31 9.23 -43.63
N ASN A 3 27.12 8.77 -44.02
CA ASN A 3 25.86 9.40 -43.64
C ASN A 3 25.58 9.11 -42.16
N ALA A 4 26.23 9.86 -41.28
CA ALA A 4 26.06 9.79 -39.83
C ALA A 4 24.77 10.49 -39.34
N ASN A 5 23.69 10.42 -40.11
CA ASN A 5 22.35 10.78 -39.65
C ASN A 5 21.80 9.60 -38.83
N HIS A 6 22.46 9.30 -37.70
CA HIS A 6 21.91 8.38 -36.71
C HIS A 6 20.55 8.91 -36.31
N ASN A 7 19.53 8.17 -36.67
CA ASN A 7 18.13 8.55 -36.61
C ASN A 7 17.71 8.75 -35.13
N LEU A 8 18.01 9.93 -34.59
CA LEU A 8 17.75 10.33 -33.21
C LEU A 8 16.25 10.19 -32.87
N GLY A 9 15.38 10.44 -33.84
CA GLY A 9 13.94 10.21 -33.76
C GLY A 9 13.60 8.74 -33.57
N ARG A 10 14.13 7.84 -34.40
CA ARG A 10 13.94 6.38 -34.27
C ARG A 10 14.43 5.87 -32.92
N ARG A 11 15.58 6.33 -32.42
CA ARG A 11 16.09 5.91 -31.10
C ARG A 11 15.18 6.37 -29.97
N ARG A 12 14.66 7.60 -30.02
CA ARG A 12 13.68 8.12 -29.04
C ARG A 12 12.36 7.37 -29.09
N LEU A 13 11.87 7.04 -30.28
CA LEU A 13 10.65 6.24 -30.45
C LEU A 13 10.80 4.83 -29.86
N LEU A 14 11.92 4.16 -30.16
CA LEU A 14 12.21 2.84 -29.58
C LEU A 14 12.36 2.89 -28.07
N GLN A 15 12.99 3.94 -27.53
CA GLN A 15 13.10 4.15 -26.08
C GLN A 15 11.73 4.41 -25.44
N GLY A 16 10.86 5.20 -26.07
CA GLY A 16 9.51 5.47 -25.57
C GLY A 16 8.62 4.22 -25.58
N VAL A 17 8.70 3.41 -26.64
CA VAL A 17 7.99 2.12 -26.72
C VAL A 17 8.52 1.15 -25.67
N ALA A 18 9.85 1.03 -25.52
CA ALA A 18 10.46 0.18 -24.51
C ALA A 18 10.08 0.61 -23.09
N ALA A 19 10.11 1.92 -22.79
CA ALA A 19 9.69 2.45 -21.49
C ALA A 19 8.21 2.19 -21.22
N SER A 20 7.34 2.38 -22.21
CA SER A 20 5.90 2.10 -22.09
C SER A 20 5.65 0.61 -21.87
N TRP A 21 6.40 -0.27 -22.54
CA TRP A 21 6.29 -1.71 -22.36
C TRP A 21 6.78 -2.15 -20.98
N LEU A 22 7.88 -1.60 -20.49
CA LEU A 22 8.36 -1.85 -19.13
C LEU A 22 7.35 -1.39 -18.07
N LEU A 23 6.69 -0.25 -18.28
CA LEU A 23 5.63 0.26 -17.40
C LEU A 23 4.36 -0.59 -17.47
N SER A 24 4.04 -1.23 -18.60
CA SER A 24 2.88 -2.15 -18.71
C SER A 24 3.09 -3.48 -17.99
N VAL A 25 4.33 -3.96 -17.87
CA VAL A 25 4.67 -5.20 -17.15
C VAL A 25 4.93 -4.93 -15.67
N SER A 26 5.29 -3.70 -15.33
CA SER A 26 5.39 -3.24 -13.95
C SER A 26 3.99 -3.22 -13.34
N ARG A 27 3.66 -4.23 -12.52
CA ARG A 27 2.40 -4.24 -11.75
C ARG A 27 2.29 -2.90 -11.04
N THR A 28 1.23 -2.15 -11.35
CA THR A 28 0.87 -0.93 -10.64
C THR A 28 1.00 -1.20 -9.15
N GLY A 29 1.85 -0.42 -8.47
CA GLY A 29 2.44 -0.77 -7.18
C GLY A 29 1.45 -1.47 -6.26
N PHE A 30 1.82 -2.66 -5.78
CA PHE A 30 1.11 -3.30 -4.68
C PHE A 30 1.21 -2.36 -3.47
N ALA A 31 0.26 -1.46 -3.32
CA ALA A 31 -0.07 -0.96 -2.02
C ALA A 31 -0.43 -2.19 -1.20
N ALA A 32 0.31 -2.44 -0.12
CA ALA A 32 -0.04 -3.52 0.80
C ALA A 32 -1.51 -3.33 1.19
N SER A 33 -2.37 -4.30 0.86
CA SER A 33 -3.78 -4.23 1.23
C SER A 33 -3.84 -4.08 2.75
N SER A 34 -4.26 -2.90 3.22
CA SER A 34 -4.34 -2.61 4.64
C SER A 34 -5.39 -3.53 5.24
N HIS A 35 -4.97 -4.41 6.17
CA HIS A 35 -5.89 -5.34 6.82
C HIS A 35 -6.89 -4.62 7.73
N VAL A 36 -6.54 -3.42 8.21
CA VAL A 36 -7.40 -2.54 9.01
C VAL A 36 -7.65 -1.26 8.21
N ILE A 37 -8.92 -0.96 7.96
CA ILE A 37 -9.40 0.19 7.18
C ILE A 37 -9.54 1.41 8.09
N ALA A 38 -10.10 1.23 9.28
CA ALA A 38 -10.39 2.33 10.20
C ALA A 38 -10.36 1.89 11.67
N VAL A 39 -10.03 2.84 12.54
CA VAL A 39 -10.08 2.69 14.00
C VAL A 39 -10.89 3.84 14.59
N ARG A 40 -11.86 3.51 15.44
CA ARG A 40 -12.71 4.51 16.12
C ARG A 40 -12.70 4.26 17.61
N VAL A 41 -12.61 5.33 18.38
CA VAL A 41 -12.69 5.29 19.85
C VAL A 41 -13.85 6.16 20.30
N TRP A 42 -14.72 5.58 21.11
CA TRP A 42 -15.89 6.24 21.69
C TRP A 42 -15.72 6.26 23.21
N PRO A 43 -15.12 7.33 23.76
CA PRO A 43 -14.97 7.46 25.20
C PRO A 43 -16.31 7.82 25.85
N SER A 44 -16.64 7.13 26.92
CA SER A 44 -17.75 7.44 27.82
C SER A 44 -17.32 7.16 29.25
N SER A 45 -17.99 7.78 30.22
CA SER A 45 -17.71 7.59 31.65
C SER A 45 -17.96 6.15 32.13
N THR A 46 -18.89 5.44 31.47
CA THR A 46 -19.26 4.07 31.85
C THR A 46 -18.45 3.00 31.11
N TYR A 47 -18.02 3.29 29.89
CA TYR A 47 -17.20 2.39 29.08
C TYR A 47 -16.51 3.15 27.96
N THR A 48 -15.38 2.61 27.47
CA THR A 48 -14.77 3.09 26.22
C THR A 48 -14.93 1.99 25.18
N ARG A 49 -15.56 2.30 24.04
CA ARG A 49 -15.69 1.37 22.91
C ARG A 49 -14.59 1.65 21.89
N VAL A 50 -13.86 0.62 21.52
CA VAL A 50 -12.90 0.64 20.41
C VAL A 50 -13.43 -0.24 19.29
N THR A 51 -13.51 0.29 18.08
CA THR A 51 -13.98 -0.43 16.89
C THR A 51 -12.88 -0.48 15.85
N LEU A 52 -12.52 -1.69 15.43
CA LEU A 52 -11.57 -1.95 14.35
C LEU A 52 -12.35 -2.42 13.13
N GLU A 53 -12.29 -1.64 12.05
CA GLU A 53 -12.89 -1.99 10.77
C GLU A 53 -11.82 -2.62 9.88
N SER A 54 -12.05 -3.83 9.41
CA SER A 54 -11.11 -4.60 8.58
C SER A 54 -11.77 -5.08 7.30
N ASN A 55 -10.98 -5.18 6.24
CA ASN A 55 -11.42 -5.76 4.96
C ASN A 55 -11.44 -7.30 4.98
N VAL A 56 -10.88 -7.91 6.02
CA VAL A 56 -10.81 -9.36 6.25
C VAL A 56 -11.21 -9.69 7.69
N GLU A 57 -11.60 -10.94 7.95
CA GLU A 57 -11.94 -11.40 9.30
C GLU A 57 -10.73 -11.32 10.24
N LEU A 58 -10.91 -10.67 11.39
CA LEU A 58 -9.85 -10.52 12.41
C LEU A 58 -9.87 -11.71 13.37
N LYS A 59 -8.78 -12.46 13.39
CA LYS A 59 -8.48 -13.40 14.49
C LYS A 59 -7.81 -12.61 15.60
N TYR A 60 -8.45 -12.50 16.76
CA TYR A 60 -7.95 -11.69 17.88
C TYR A 60 -7.95 -12.47 19.19
N LYS A 61 -7.09 -12.04 20.11
CA LYS A 61 -7.04 -12.49 21.50
C LYS A 61 -6.84 -11.27 22.37
N GLN A 62 -7.67 -11.12 23.39
CA GLN A 62 -7.57 -10.03 24.36
C GLN A 62 -7.12 -10.56 25.72
N PHE A 63 -6.23 -9.85 26.40
CA PHE A 63 -5.79 -10.16 27.74
C PHE A 63 -5.33 -8.91 28.49
N ALA A 64 -5.29 -9.01 29.82
CA ALA A 64 -4.81 -7.93 30.68
C ALA A 64 -3.39 -8.23 31.16
N LEU A 65 -2.55 -7.19 31.19
CA LEU A 65 -1.23 -7.19 31.80
C LEU A 65 -1.24 -6.22 32.98
N THR A 66 -0.44 -6.54 34.00
CA THR A 66 -0.19 -5.69 35.16
C THR A 66 1.22 -5.11 35.09
N ASN A 67 1.49 -4.04 35.85
CA ASN A 67 2.78 -3.35 35.94
C ASN A 67 3.30 -2.72 34.62
N PRO A 68 2.61 -1.72 34.03
CA PRO A 68 1.35 -1.12 34.47
C PRO A 68 0.13 -1.79 33.83
N ASP A 69 -1.07 -1.45 34.30
CA ASP A 69 -2.32 -2.01 33.80
C ASP A 69 -2.55 -1.68 32.31
N ARG A 70 -2.62 -2.71 31.47
CA ARG A 70 -2.84 -2.59 30.02
C ARG A 70 -3.75 -3.72 29.53
N VAL A 71 -4.64 -3.40 28.60
CA VAL A 71 -5.39 -4.38 27.81
C VAL A 71 -4.68 -4.51 26.46
N VAL A 72 -4.40 -5.75 26.06
CA VAL A 72 -3.68 -6.11 24.82
C VAL A 72 -4.54 -7.08 24.02
#